data_AF-A0A7W7V7P5-F1
#
_entry.id   AF-A0A7W7V7P5-F1
#
_cell.length_a   1.000
_cell.length_b   1.000
_cell.length_c   1.000
_cell.angle_alpha   90.00
_cell.angle_beta   90.00
_cell.angle_gamma   90.00
#
_symmetry.space_group_name_H-M   'P 1'
#
loop_
_entity.id
_entity.type
_entity.pdbx_description
1 polymer ?
#
loop_
_entity_poly.entity_id
_entity_poly.type
_entity_poly.pdbx_seq_one_letter_code
_entity_poly.pdbx_strand_id
1 'polypeptide(L)' 'MKARLRENFEAAVADGVFGVPTLAVGGELFWGEDAHDFAEAVLADPSLLDDPEFRRVTALPMAAVRGG' A
#
# COMPACT_ATOMS: atom_id res chain seq x y z
N MET A 1 10.08 -22.44 -12.98
CA MET A 1 10.58 -21.08 -12.67
C MET A 1 9.67 -19.99 -13.25
N LYS A 2 9.46 -19.92 -14.58
CA LYS A 2 8.60 -18.88 -15.21
C LYS A 2 7.13 -18.90 -14.73
N ALA A 3 6.57 -20.10 -14.53
CA ALA A 3 5.23 -20.27 -13.95
C ALA A 3 5.13 -19.64 -12.55
N ARG A 4 6.09 -19.92 -11.66
CA ARG A 4 6.10 -19.33 -10.31
C ARG A 4 6.23 -17.81 -10.29
N LEU A 5 6.99 -17.22 -11.22
CA LEU A 5 7.06 -15.77 -11.36
C LEU A 5 5.70 -15.17 -11.80
N ARG A 6 5.01 -15.87 -12.71
CA ARG A 6 3.68 -15.49 -13.17
C ARG A 6 2.65 -15.57 -12.04
N GLU A 7 2.63 -16.67 -11.29
CA GLU A 7 1.75 -16.87 -10.13
C GLU A 7 1.97 -15.77 -9.07
N ASN A 8 3.22 -15.45 -8.76
CA ASN A 8 3.54 -14.37 -7.81
C ASN A 8 3.04 -12.99 -8.30
N PHE A 9 3.18 -12.72 -9.60
CA PHE A 9 2.68 -11.47 -10.19
C PHE A 9 1.14 -11.40 -10.14
N GLU A 10 0.46 -12.49 -10.48
CA GLU A 10 -1.01 -12.55 -10.44
C GLU A 10 -1.53 -12.39 -9.01
N ALA A 11 -0.87 -12.99 -8.02
CA ALA A 11 -1.18 -12.78 -6.61
C ALA A 11 -0.98 -11.31 -6.19
N ALA A 12 0.16 -10.70 -6.52
CA ALA A 12 0.42 -9.31 -6.18
C ALA A 12 -0.61 -8.34 -6.80
N VAL A 13 -0.99 -8.56 -8.06
CA VAL A 13 -2.03 -7.76 -8.72
C VAL A 13 -3.38 -7.95 -8.04
N ALA A 14 -3.74 -9.18 -7.65
CA ALA A 14 -4.98 -9.45 -6.93
C ALA A 14 -5.01 -8.76 -5.55
N ASP A 15 -3.86 -8.61 -4.90
CA ASP A 15 -3.72 -7.90 -3.63
C ASP A 15 -3.73 -6.36 -3.78
N GLY A 16 -3.82 -5.84 -5.02
CA GLY A 16 -3.86 -4.40 -5.28
C GLY A 16 -2.48 -3.73 -5.43
N VAL A 17 -1.41 -4.53 -5.53
CA VAL A 17 -0.07 -4.02 -5.82
C VAL A 17 -0.03 -3.43 -7.24
N PHE A 18 0.34 -2.16 -7.36
CA PHE A 18 0.41 -1.45 -8.64
C PHE A 18 1.84 -1.13 -9.11
N GLY A 19 2.84 -1.35 -8.26
CA GLY A 19 4.24 -1.06 -8.56
C GLY A 19 5.20 -1.71 -7.58
N VAL A 20 6.50 -1.48 -7.75
CA VAL A 20 7.54 -2.01 -6.86
C VAL A 20 8.51 -0.90 -6.44
N PRO A 21 9.07 -0.94 -5.21
CA PRO A 21 8.74 -1.89 -4.14
C PRO A 21 7.37 -1.61 -3.50
N THR A 22 6.69 -2.67 -3.05
CA THR A 22 5.50 -2.59 -2.18
C THR A 22 5.70 -3.51 -0.98
N LEU A 23 5.45 -2.98 0.21
CA LEU A 23 5.44 -3.69 1.48
C LEU A 23 3.99 -3.93 1.90
N ALA A 24 3.66 -5.15 2.31
CA ALA A 24 2.35 -5.49 2.87
C ALA A 24 2.49 -5.71 4.38
N VAL A 25 1.86 -4.86 5.19
CA VAL A 25 1.93 -4.88 6.66
C VAL A 25 0.51 -4.86 7.22
N GLY A 26 0.11 -5.92 7.93
CA GLY A 26 -1.22 -5.95 8.57
C GLY A 26 -2.42 -5.90 7.63
N GLY A 27 -2.23 -6.18 6.32
CA GLY A 27 -3.27 -6.04 5.29
C GLY A 27 -3.24 -4.70 4.55
N GLU A 28 -2.41 -3.77 5.00
CA GLU A 28 -2.20 -2.46 4.38
C GLU A 28 -0.99 -2.49 3.44
N LEU A 29 -1.04 -1.70 2.36
CA LEU A 29 0.00 -1.64 1.34
C LEU A 29 0.75 -0.30 1.39
N PHE A 30 2.08 -0.39 1.43
CA PHE A 30 2.99 0.75 1.40
C PHE A 30 3.82 0.67 0.13
N TRP A 31 3.66 1.63 -0.78
CA TRP A 31 4.36 1.67 -2.06
C TRP A 31 5.42 2.77 -2.08
N GLY A 32 6.58 2.44 -2.63
CA GLY A 32 7.72 3.35 -2.71
C GLY A 32 8.79 3.05 -1.68
N GLU A 33 9.98 3.59 -1.92
CA GLU A 33 11.11 3.48 -0.99
C GLU A 33 10.99 4.48 0.17
N ASP A 34 10.41 5.64 -0.12
CA ASP A 34 10.07 6.69 0.84
C ASP A 34 9.01 6.27 1.88
N ALA A 35 8.22 5.24 1.57
CA ALA A 35 7.23 4.67 2.48
C ALA A 35 7.80 3.63 3.47
N HIS A 36 9.08 3.26 3.37
CA HIS A 36 9.65 2.16 4.15
C HIS A 36 9.72 2.46 5.65
N ASP A 37 10.26 3.63 6.02
CA ASP A 37 10.35 4.05 7.42
C ASP A 37 8.96 4.11 8.08
N PHE A 38 7.94 4.52 7.31
CA PHE A 38 6.56 4.56 7.80
C PHE A 38 5.96 3.15 7.93
N ALA A 39 6.24 2.25 6.97
CA ALA A 39 5.83 0.85 7.06
C ALA A 39 6.45 0.15 8.27
N GLU A 40 7.70 0.45 8.63
CA GLU A 40 8.35 -0.07 9.84
C GLU A 40 7.69 0.48 11.11
N ALA A 41 7.37 1.77 11.14
CA ALA A 41 6.65 2.37 12.26
C ALA A 41 5.26 1.72 12.47
N VAL A 42 4.51 1.50 11.38
CA VAL A 42 3.20 0.81 11.45
C VAL A 42 3.35 -0.66 11.83
N LEU A 43 4.42 -1.33 11.40
CA LEU A 43 4.72 -2.70 11.84
C LEU A 43 4.95 -2.76 13.35
N ALA A 44 5.61 -1.76 13.93
CA ALA A 44 5.85 -1.67 15.37
C ALA A 44 4.60 -1.25 16.15
N ASP A 45 3.79 -0.33 15.60
CA ASP A 45 2.55 0.16 16.18
C ASP A 45 1.47 0.35 15.11
N PRO A 46 0.59 -0.64 14.91
CA PRO A 46 -0.50 -0.55 13.93
C PRO A 46 -1.51 0.56 14.22
N SER A 47 -1.59 1.05 15.47
CA SER A 47 -2.54 2.09 15.86
C SER A 47 -2.22 3.46 15.25
N LEU A 48 -1.03 3.64 14.67
CA LEU A 48 -0.66 4.84 13.93
C LEU A 48 -1.62 5.12 12.76
N LEU A 49 -2.18 4.08 12.14
CA LEU A 49 -3.16 4.23 11.06
C LEU A 49 -4.56 4.63 11.56
N ASP A 50 -4.83 4.45 12.85
CA ASP A 50 -6.08 4.81 13.50
C ASP A 50 -6.15 6.28 13.95
N ASP A 51 -5.05 7.04 13.77
CA ASP A 51 -5.01 8.44 14.12
C ASP A 51 -6.12 9.24 13.41
N PRO A 52 -6.83 10.13 14.11
CA PRO A 52 -7.93 10.91 13.54
C PRO A 52 -7.54 11.70 12.28
N GLU A 53 -6.32 12.21 12.18
CA GLU A 53 -5.85 12.93 10.99
C GLU A 53 -5.60 11.98 9.82
N PHE A 54 -5.04 10.80 10.05
CA PHE A 54 -4.91 9.76 9.03
C PHE A 54 -6.29 9.36 8.47
N ARG A 55 -7.27 9.11 9.35
CA ARG A 55 -8.66 8.82 8.94
C ARG A 55 -9.33 9.96 8.19
N ARG A 56 -9.01 11.21 8.56
CA ARG A 56 -9.55 12.39 7.87
C ARG A 56 -9.04 12.46 6.43
N VAL A 57 -7.75 12.22 6.22
CA VAL A 57 -7.11 12.28 4.90
C VAL A 57 -7.65 11.17 3.97
N THR A 58 -7.88 9.96 4.47
CA THR A 58 -8.43 8.86 3.65
C THR A 58 -9.88 9.11 3.20
N ALA A 59 -10.63 9.94 3.92
CA ALA A 59 -11.98 10.34 3.55
C ALA A 59 -12.04 11.52 2.57
N LEU A 60 -10.91 12.14 2.24
CA LEU A 60 -10.89 13.25 1.29
C LEU A 60 -11.22 12.77 -0.12
N PRO A 61 -12.04 13.51 -0.88
CA PRO A 61 -12.30 13.18 -2.27
C PRO A 61 -11.01 13.27 -3.08
N MET A 62 -10.78 12.27 -3.94
CA MET A 62 -9.65 12.28 -4.88
C MET A 62 -9.68 13.56 -5.72
N ALA A 63 -8.58 14.33 -5.69
CA ALA A 63 -8.47 15.55 -6.47
C ALA A 63 -8.45 15.24 -7.98
N ALA A 64 -9.11 16.12 -8.76
CA ALA A 64 -9.23 16.14 -10.22
C ALA A 64 -8.76 14.86 -10.96
N VAL A 65 -9.70 13.94 -11.18
CA VAL A 65 -9.51 12.84 -12.13
C VAL A 65 -9.40 13.46 -13.53
N ARG A 66 -8.20 13.45 -14.12
CA ARG A 66 -8.04 13.79 -15.53
C ARG A 66 -8.59 12.63 -16.36
N GLY A 67 -9.82 12.80 -16.84
CA GLY A 67 -10.42 11.92 -17.85
C GLY A 67 -9.55 11.95 -19.10
N GLY A 68 -9.20 10.76 -19.59
CA GLY A 68 -8.54 10.59 -20.89
C GLY A 68 -9.48 10.85 -22.05
#